data_AF-A0A8I0P2Z6-F1
#
_entry.id   AF-A0A8I0P2Z6-F1
#
_cell.length_a   1.000
_cell.length_b   1.000
_cell.length_c   1.000
_cell.angle_alpha   90.00
_cell.angle_beta   90.00
_cell.angle_gamma   90.00
#
_symmetry.space_group_name_H-M   'P 1'
#
loop_
_entity.id
_entity.type
_entity.pdbx_description
1 polymer ?
#
loop_
_entity_poly.entity_id
_entity_poly.type
_entity_poly.pdbx_seq_one_letter_code
_entity_poly.pdbx_strand_id
1 'polypeptide(L)' 'MERWKLTYANRDAMLGETPVRSKTEEFDADTDGLDEKTDEQAILDKLHHLIDEHTDGAGVLTGAEKL' A
#
# COMPACT_ATOMS: atom_id res chain seq x y z
N MET A 1 -7.37 -3.42 -14.51
CA MET A 1 -6.37 -2.50 -13.93
C MET A 1 -7.03 -1.22 -13.43
N GLU A 2 -6.99 -1.01 -12.13
CA GLU A 2 -7.51 0.18 -11.44
C GLU A 2 -6.34 0.94 -10.81
N ARG A 3 -6.41 2.27 -10.79
CA ARG A 3 -5.32 3.10 -10.26
C ARG A 3 -5.58 3.43 -8.79
N TRP A 4 -4.56 3.24 -7.97
CA TRP A 4 -4.60 3.44 -6.54
C TRP A 4 -3.49 4.37 -6.09
N LYS A 5 -3.82 5.31 -5.21
CA LYS A 5 -2.89 6.15 -4.50
C LYS A 5 -2.55 5.51 -3.16
N LEU A 6 -1.35 4.98 -3.04
CA LEU A 6 -0.88 4.27 -1.85
C LEU A 6 0.04 5.17 -1.05
N THR A 7 -0.24 5.29 0.25
CA THR A 7 0.59 6.01 1.21
C THR A 7 1.26 5.02 2.14
N TYR A 8 2.59 5.02 2.15
CA TYR A 8 3.39 4.07 2.92
C TYR A 8 4.50 4.76 3.70
N ALA A 9 5.01 4.08 4.73
CA ALA A 9 6.13 4.52 5.52
C ALA A 9 7.12 3.37 5.75
N ASN A 10 8.41 3.68 5.89
CA ASN A 10 9.42 2.67 6.19
C ASN A 10 9.28 2.17 7.63
N ARG A 11 9.33 0.85 7.81
CA ARG A 11 9.25 0.15 9.09
C ARG A 11 10.38 0.58 10.04
N ASP A 12 11.59 0.79 9.52
CA ASP A 12 12.72 1.34 10.29
C ASP A 12 12.41 2.73 10.87
N ALA A 13 11.68 3.57 10.14
CA ALA A 13 11.31 4.91 10.62
C ALA A 13 10.26 4.85 11.75
N MET A 14 9.48 3.76 11.84
CA MET A 14 8.49 3.58 12.91
C MET A 14 9.12 3.09 14.24
N LEU A 15 10.34 2.55 14.21
CA LEU A 15 10.97 1.90 15.37
C LEU A 15 11.95 2.77 16.16
N GLY A 16 12.40 3.92 15.63
CA GLY A 16 13.20 4.83 16.42
C GLY A 16 13.87 5.97 15.65
N GLU A 17 13.78 7.16 16.24
CA GLU A 17 14.69 8.31 16.08
C GLU A 17 14.56 9.23 14.86
N THR A 18 13.97 8.81 13.74
CA THR A 18 13.68 9.73 12.62
C THR A 18 12.18 9.97 12.43
N PRO A 19 11.74 11.20 12.12
CA PRO A 19 10.32 11.46 11.87
C PRO A 19 9.85 10.59 10.70
N VAL A 20 8.82 9.78 10.96
CA VAL A 20 8.16 8.93 9.96
C VAL A 20 7.73 9.83 8.79
N ARG A 21 8.46 9.75 7.67
CA ARG A 21 8.08 10.43 6.43
C ARG A 21 7.27 9.45 5.61
N SER A 22 5.95 9.64 5.62
CA SER A 22 5.07 8.95 4.69
C SER A 22 5.36 9.43 3.27
N LYS A 23 5.47 8.47 2.35
CA LYS A 23 5.49 8.72 0.91
C LYS A 23 4.14 8.33 0.35
N THR A 24 3.71 9.04 -0.69
CA THR A 24 2.47 8.74 -1.40
C THR A 24 2.76 8.64 -2.88
N GLU A 25 2.42 7.50 -3.48
CA GLU A 25 2.69 7.20 -4.88
C GLU A 25 1.48 6.51 -5.52
N GLU A 26 1.38 6.62 -6.84
CA GLU A 26 0.29 6.04 -7.62
C GLU A 26 0.74 4.69 -8.20
N PHE A 27 -0.10 3.68 -8.04
CA PHE A 27 0.14 2.31 -8.49
C PHE A 27 -1.05 1.82 -9.30
N ASP A 28 -0.79 1.13 -10.39
CA ASP A 28 -1.84 0.41 -11.12
C ASP A 28 -1.95 -1.00 -10.49
N ALA A 29 -3.08 -1.28 -9.83
CA ALA A 29 -3.36 -2.57 -9.23
C ALA A 29 -4.37 -3.34 -10.08
N ASP A 30 -4.11 -4.63 -10.29
CA ASP A 30 -5.08 -5.50 -10.95
C ASP A 30 -6.00 -6.14 -9.90
N THR A 31 -7.08 -5.45 -9.59
CA THR A 31 -8.17 -5.86 -8.69
C THR A 31 -9.36 -6.46 -9.44
N ASP A 32 -9.20 -6.77 -10.73
CA ASP A 32 -10.27 -7.31 -11.57
C ASP A 32 -10.76 -8.64 -10.98
N GLY A 33 -12.08 -8.77 -10.80
CA GLY A 33 -12.72 -9.93 -10.20
C GLY A 33 -12.69 -10.00 -8.66
N LEU A 34 -12.09 -9.03 -7.96
CA LEU A 34 -12.28 -8.86 -6.52
C LEU A 34 -13.43 -7.88 -6.27
N ASP A 35 -14.48 -8.32 -5.58
CA ASP A 35 -15.58 -7.43 -5.22
C ASP A 35 -15.18 -6.59 -4.01
N GLU A 36 -15.08 -5.27 -4.15
CA GLU A 36 -14.61 -4.37 -3.09
C GLU A 36 -15.37 -4.50 -1.76
N LYS A 37 -16.65 -4.91 -1.81
CA LYS A 37 -17.49 -5.08 -0.62
C LYS A 37 -17.37 -6.46 0.03
N THR A 38 -16.96 -7.48 -0.72
CA THR A 38 -16.89 -8.87 -0.26
C THR A 38 -15.43 -9.30 -0.02
N ASP A 39 -14.51 -8.75 -0.79
CA ASP A 39 -13.10 -9.10 -0.88
C ASP A 39 -12.17 -7.94 -0.48
N GLU A 40 -12.63 -7.04 0.40
CA GLU A 40 -11.86 -5.89 0.90
C GLU A 40 -10.46 -6.32 1.40
N GLN A 41 -10.39 -7.43 2.14
CA GLN A 41 -9.11 -7.99 2.60
C GLN A 41 -8.20 -8.43 1.45
N ALA A 42 -8.75 -9.02 0.39
CA ALA A 42 -7.94 -9.45 -0.76
C ALA A 42 -7.39 -8.26 -1.55
N ILE A 43 -8.15 -7.17 -1.63
CA ILE A 43 -7.68 -5.90 -2.21
C ILE A 43 -6.57 -5.33 -1.32
N LEU A 44 -6.78 -5.23 -0.01
CA LEU A 44 -5.78 -4.74 0.94
C LEU A 44 -4.49 -5.56 0.89
N ASP A 45 -4.58 -6.89 0.83
CA ASP A 45 -3.42 -7.78 0.69
C ASP A 45 -2.66 -7.52 -0.61
N LYS A 46 -3.35 -7.33 -1.74
CA LYS A 46 -2.71 -6.95 -3.01
C LYS A 46 -2.00 -5.60 -2.90
N LEU A 47 -2.63 -4.59 -2.30
CA LEU A 47 -2.03 -3.27 -2.12
C LEU A 47 -0.84 -3.31 -1.15
N HIS A 48 -0.92 -4.12 -0.10
CA HIS A 48 0.20 -4.40 0.80
C HIS A 48 1.36 -5.05 0.04
N HIS A 49 1.07 -6.05 -0.79
CA HIS A 49 2.09 -6.73 -1.58
C HIS A 49 2.80 -5.77 -2.54
N LEU A 50 2.07 -4.87 -3.21
CA LEU A 50 2.67 -3.85 -4.08
C LEU A 50 3.65 -2.95 -3.32
N ILE A 51 3.28 -2.50 -2.11
CA ILE A 51 4.18 -1.70 -1.28
C ILE A 51 5.36 -2.53 -0.82
N ASP A 52 5.14 -3.76 -0.38
CA ASP A 52 6.20 -4.67 0.05
C ASP A 52 7.22 -4.89 -1.08
N GLU A 53 6.79 -5.21 -2.29
CA GLU A 53 7.67 -5.34 -3.47
C GLU A 53 8.37 -4.03 -3.83
N HIS A 54 7.66 -2.90 -3.80
CA HIS A 54 8.23 -1.59 -4.14
C HIS A 54 9.31 -1.13 -3.14
N THR A 55 9.21 -1.57 -1.89
CA THR A 55 10.06 -1.11 -0.78
C THR A 55 11.01 -2.19 -0.28
N ASP A 56 11.16 -3.30 -1.02
CA ASP A 56 11.98 -4.46 -0.64
C ASP A 56 11.62 -5.01 0.75
N GLY A 57 10.34 -5.01 1.10
CA GLY A 57 9.80 -5.49 2.37
C GLY A 57 9.95 -4.51 3.55
N ALA A 58 10.46 -3.32 3.31
CA ALA A 58 10.65 -2.30 4.34
C ALA A 58 9.43 -1.40 4.54
N GLY A 59 8.51 -1.34 3.58
CA GLY A 59 7.36 -0.45 3.57
C GLY A 59 6.16 -1.02 4.33
N VAL A 60 5.45 -0.14 5.00
CA VAL A 60 4.18 -0.43 5.66
C VAL A 60 3.12 0.46 5.01
N LEU A 61 2.08 -0.15 4.46
CA LEU A 61 0.94 0.59 3.95
C LEU A 61 0.22 1.28 5.12
N THR A 62 0.04 2.59 5.01
CA THR A 62 -0.60 3.44 6.01
C THR A 62 -1.88 4.11 5.50
N GLY A 63 -2.12 4.07 4.20
CA GLY A 63 -3.35 4.52 3.57
C GLY A 63 -3.43 4.10 2.11
N ALA A 64 -4.63 3.86 1.62
CA ALA A 64 -4.90 3.54 0.22
C ALA A 64 -6.17 4.27 -0.21
N GLU A 65 -6.13 4.91 -1.37
CA GLU A 65 -7.26 5.62 -1.97
C GLU A 65 -7.35 5.23 -3.45
N LYS A 66 -8.56 4.94 -3.92
CA LYS A 66 -8.84 4.63 -5.33
C LYS A 66 -9.00 5.94 -6.12
N LEU A 67 -8.37 6.02 -7.30
CA LEU A 67 -8.37 7.20 -8.18
C LEU A 67 -9.36 7.10 -9.35
#